data_AF-A0A562KTG4-F1
#
_entry.id   AF-A0A562KTG4-F1
#
_cell.length_a   1.000
_cell.length_b   1.000
_cell.length_c   1.000
_cell.angle_alpha   90.00
_cell.angle_beta   90.00
_cell.angle_gamma   90.00
#
_symmetry.space_group_name_H-M   'P 1'
#
loop_
_entity.id
_entity.type
_entity.pdbx_description
1 polymer ?
#
loop_
_entity_poly.entity_id
_entity_poly.type
_entity_poly.pdbx_seq_one_letter_code
_entity_poly.pdbx_strand_id
1 'polypeptide(L)'
;MRERNTLPIVATFSLALATIAFALSASSPAQAFGTRHPFCLTGDEWPGLSNCRFDTYAQCQASASGRALTCIANPFFAGESDDPYAYPNRPRAQTPGYFLPR
;
A
#
# COMPACT_ATOMS: atom_id res chain seq x y z
N MET A 1 36.79 35.48 14.93
CA MET A 1 35.60 35.29 14.07
C MET A 1 35.79 33.96 13.35
N ARG A 2 35.47 32.79 13.91
CA ARG A 2 34.18 32.13 14.20
C ARG A 2 33.36 31.69 12.97
N GLU A 3 34.01 31.03 12.01
CA GLU A 3 33.35 30.51 10.78
C GLU A 3 33.56 28.99 10.52
N ARG A 4 34.03 28.19 11.50
CA ARG A 4 34.30 26.75 11.27
C ARG A 4 33.21 25.79 11.76
N ASN A 5 32.23 26.26 12.54
CA ASN A 5 31.19 25.42 13.14
C ASN A 5 29.82 25.50 12.45
N THR A 6 29.66 26.33 11.42
CA THR A 6 28.38 26.53 10.73
C THR A 6 28.04 25.38 9.78
N LEU A 7 29.05 24.73 9.19
CA LEU A 7 28.88 23.58 8.28
C LEU A 7 28.19 22.35 8.90
N PRO A 8 28.62 21.81 10.07
CA PRO A 8 28.01 20.61 10.63
C PRO A 8 26.57 20.85 11.11
N ILE A 9 26.28 22.06 11.62
CA ILE A 9 24.96 22.41 12.13
C ILE A 9 23.94 22.44 10.99
N VAL A 10 24.28 23.08 9.87
CA VAL A 10 23.41 23.13 8.68
C VAL A 10 23.18 21.73 8.12
N ALA A 11 24.22 20.90 8.02
CA ALA A 11 24.11 19.53 7.52
C ALA A 11 23.19 18.65 8.39
N THR A 12 23.30 18.76 9.73
CA THR A 12 22.40 18.03 10.64
C THR A 12 20.95 18.50 10.57
N PHE A 13 20.73 19.80 10.37
CA PHE A 13 19.39 20.36 10.29
C PHE A 13 18.70 19.91 9.00
N SER A 14 19.41 19.90 7.87
CA SER A 14 18.91 19.38 6.60
C SER A 14 18.53 17.89 6.67
N LEU A 15 19.34 17.07 7.36
CA LEU A 15 19.06 15.64 7.51
C LEU A 15 17.82 15.41 8.40
N ALA A 16 17.66 16.18 9.47
CA ALA A 16 16.48 16.12 10.33
C ALA A 16 15.19 16.57 9.62
N LEU A 17 15.25 17.60 8.78
CA LEU A 17 14.09 18.01 7.99
C LEU A 17 13.72 16.95 6.94
N ALA A 18 14.71 16.29 6.32
CA ALA A 18 14.47 15.24 5.35
C ALA A 18 13.77 14.01 5.96
N THR A 19 14.13 13.61 7.18
CA THR A 19 13.48 12.48 7.88
C THR A 19 12.06 12.82 8.32
N ILE A 20 11.80 14.04 8.78
CA ILE A 20 10.46 14.50 9.15
C ILE A 20 9.54 14.59 7.92
N ALA A 21 10.04 15.10 6.79
CA ALA A 21 9.27 15.15 5.54
C ALA A 21 8.88 13.76 5.03
N PHE A 22 9.75 12.76 5.19
CA PHE A 22 9.46 11.35 4.88
C PHE A 22 8.43 10.71 5.83
N ALA A 23 8.38 11.14 7.10
CA ALA A 23 7.40 10.63 8.06
C ALA A 23 5.99 11.19 7.81
N LEU A 24 5.90 12.44 7.33
CA LEU A 24 4.62 13.12 7.09
C LEU A 24 3.95 12.74 5.76
N SER A 25 4.64 12.07 4.84
CA SER A 25 4.01 11.53 3.62
C SER A 25 3.23 10.22 3.87
N ALA A 26 3.28 9.67 5.08
CA ALA A 26 2.58 8.43 5.44
C ALA A 26 1.13 8.63 5.93
N SER A 27 0.70 9.88 6.15
CA SER A 27 -0.64 10.21 6.67
C SER A 27 -1.68 10.31 5.56
N SER A 28 -2.27 9.18 5.21
CA SER A 28 -3.48 9.11 4.38
C SER A 28 -4.73 9.35 5.25
N PRO A 29 -5.70 10.21 4.82
CA PRO A 29 -6.92 10.47 5.58
C PRO A 29 -7.69 9.18 5.83
N ALA A 30 -8.37 9.05 6.99
CA ALA A 30 -9.09 7.85 7.41
C ALA A 30 -10.31 7.56 6.53
N GLN A 31 -10.03 7.09 5.30
CA GLN A 31 -10.93 6.44 4.35
C GLN A 31 -11.55 5.20 5.01
N ALA A 32 -12.70 4.70 4.56
CA ALA A 32 -12.81 3.24 4.52
C ALA A 32 -11.66 2.76 3.63
N PHE A 33 -10.54 2.32 4.22
CA PHE A 33 -9.29 2.02 3.49
C PHE A 33 -9.56 1.08 2.32
N GLY A 34 -10.55 0.20 2.47
CA GLY A 34 -11.04 -0.70 1.45
C GLY A 34 -11.83 -0.08 0.29
N THR A 35 -11.98 1.24 0.11
CA THR A 35 -12.61 1.79 -1.12
C THR A 35 -11.64 2.50 -2.05
N ARG A 36 -10.43 2.81 -1.56
CA ARG A 36 -9.44 3.64 -2.26
C ARG A 36 -8.39 2.88 -3.04
N HIS A 37 -8.16 1.62 -2.69
CA HIS A 37 -7.12 0.82 -3.31
C HIS A 37 -7.71 -0.42 -4.00
N PRO A 38 -7.33 -0.71 -5.24
CA PRO A 38 -7.86 -1.83 -6.02
C PRO A 38 -7.42 -3.21 -5.52
N PHE A 39 -6.40 -3.33 -4.67
CA PHE A 39 -5.87 -4.62 -4.21
C PHE A 39 -5.66 -4.69 -2.69
N CYS A 40 -5.89 -5.89 -2.16
CA CYS A 40 -5.81 -6.23 -0.73
C CYS A 40 -4.94 -7.48 -0.50
N LEU A 41 -4.23 -7.52 0.63
CA LEU A 41 -3.50 -8.71 1.10
C LEU A 41 -4.36 -9.53 2.04
N THR A 42 -4.45 -10.84 1.83
CA THR A 42 -5.19 -11.78 2.68
C THR A 42 -4.33 -13.00 3.01
N GLY A 43 -4.55 -13.64 4.15
CA GLY A 43 -3.87 -14.88 4.55
C GLY A 43 -4.20 -15.25 5.98
N ASP A 44 -3.51 -16.25 6.54
CA ASP A 44 -3.74 -16.72 7.91
C ASP A 44 -3.56 -15.61 8.96
N GLU A 45 -2.53 -14.78 8.77
CA GLU A 45 -2.23 -13.64 9.65
C GLU A 45 -3.20 -12.46 9.45
N TRP A 46 -3.89 -12.40 8.30
CA TRP A 46 -4.86 -11.35 7.97
C TRP A 46 -6.05 -11.95 7.19
N PRO A 47 -7.06 -12.50 7.88
CA PRO A 47 -8.17 -13.18 7.22
C PRO A 47 -9.10 -12.19 6.49
N GLY A 48 -9.55 -12.58 5.29
CA GLY A 48 -10.55 -11.83 4.52
C GLY A 48 -9.98 -10.65 3.73
N LEU A 49 -10.82 -9.64 3.45
CA LEU A 49 -10.41 -8.41 2.74
C LEU A 49 -9.62 -7.48 3.68
N SER A 50 -8.36 -7.83 3.91
CA SER A 50 -7.47 -7.11 4.82
C SER A 50 -6.40 -6.31 4.06
N ASN A 51 -5.84 -5.29 4.71
CA ASN A 51 -4.69 -4.53 4.20
C ASN A 51 -4.83 -4.11 2.72
N CYS A 52 -5.90 -3.36 2.43
CA CYS A 52 -6.19 -2.79 1.12
C CYS A 52 -5.43 -1.47 0.94
N ARG A 53 -4.16 -1.54 0.55
CA ARG A 53 -3.29 -0.36 0.37
C ARG A 53 -2.49 -0.35 -0.94
N PHE A 54 -2.83 -1.23 -1.87
CA PHE A 54 -2.04 -1.44 -3.07
C PHE A 54 -2.79 -0.98 -4.32
N ASP A 55 -2.10 -0.19 -5.15
CA ASP A 55 -2.63 0.39 -6.37
C ASP A 55 -2.40 -0.49 -7.61
N THR A 56 -1.42 -1.40 -7.54
CA THR A 56 -1.14 -2.39 -8.59
C THR A 56 -1.04 -3.79 -8.02
N TYR A 57 -1.39 -4.79 -8.84
CA TYR A 57 -1.31 -6.19 -8.46
C TYR A 57 0.13 -6.61 -8.17
N ALA A 58 1.09 -6.11 -8.96
CA ALA A 58 2.51 -6.37 -8.77
C ALA A 58 3.04 -5.87 -7.42
N GLN A 59 2.62 -4.66 -6.99
CA GLN A 59 3.01 -4.11 -5.69
C GLN A 59 2.46 -4.96 -4.53
N CYS A 60 1.20 -5.40 -4.66
CA CYS A 60 0.61 -6.33 -3.70
C CYS A 60 1.41 -7.65 -3.67
N GLN A 61 1.69 -8.25 -4.84
CA GLN A 61 2.37 -9.54 -4.93
C GLN A 61 3.79 -9.49 -4.38
N ALA A 62 4.52 -8.41 -4.62
CA ALA A 62 5.83 -8.18 -4.03
C ALA A 62 5.75 -8.14 -2.49
N SER A 63 4.68 -7.58 -1.94
CA SER A 63 4.44 -7.50 -0.49
C SER A 63 3.98 -8.83 0.11
N ALA A 64 3.29 -9.68 -0.67
CA ALA A 64 2.94 -11.05 -0.30
C ALA A 64 4.13 -12.01 -0.36
N SER A 65 5.13 -11.71 -1.20
CA SER A 65 6.24 -12.62 -1.47
C SER A 65 7.04 -12.95 -0.22
N GLY A 66 7.29 -14.24 0.01
CA GLY A 66 7.99 -14.73 1.20
C GLY A 66 7.15 -14.71 2.48
N ARG A 67 5.86 -14.40 2.38
CA ARG A 67 4.87 -14.43 3.45
C ARG A 67 3.74 -15.36 3.03
N ALA A 68 3.06 -16.02 3.97
CA ALA A 68 1.93 -16.90 3.67
C ALA A 68 0.66 -16.09 3.34
N LEU A 69 0.82 -15.12 2.43
CA LEU A 69 -0.18 -14.13 2.03
C LEU A 69 -0.51 -14.27 0.54
N THR A 70 -1.71 -13.83 0.20
CA THR A 70 -2.25 -13.82 -1.15
C THR A 70 -2.77 -12.43 -1.48
N CYS A 71 -2.68 -12.05 -2.75
CA CYS A 71 -3.25 -10.82 -3.28
C CYS A 71 -4.59 -11.06 -3.95
N ILE A 72 -5.58 -10.28 -3.53
CA ILE A 72 -6.94 -10.33 -4.07
C ILE A 72 -7.35 -8.94 -4.57
N ALA A 73 -8.17 -8.92 -5.62
CA ALA A 73 -8.80 -7.68 -6.07
C ALA A 73 -9.90 -7.27 -5.09
N ASN A 74 -10.02 -5.97 -4.90
CA ASN A 74 -10.95 -5.37 -3.97
C ASN A 74 -12.32 -5.07 -4.63
N PRO A 75 -13.38 -5.84 -4.34
CA PRO A 75 -14.74 -5.57 -4.82
C PRO A 75 -15.31 -4.20 -4.42
N PHE A 76 -14.80 -3.56 -3.38
CA PHE A 76 -15.32 -2.28 -2.89
C PHE A 76 -14.54 -1.07 -3.44
N PHE A 77 -13.56 -1.30 -4.32
CA PHE A 77 -12.82 -0.22 -4.95
C PHE A 77 -13.76 0.65 -5.79
N ALA A 78 -13.78 1.96 -5.48
CA ALA A 78 -14.70 2.93 -6.08
C ALA A 78 -14.01 3.88 -7.08
N GLY A 79 -12.74 3.63 -7.41
CA GLY A 79 -11.96 4.42 -8.37
C GLY A 79 -11.77 3.74 -9.72
N GLU A 80 -10.98 4.38 -10.55
CA GLU A 80 -10.46 3.80 -11.80
C GLU A 80 -9.07 3.19 -11.53
N SER A 81 -8.75 2.08 -12.19
CA SER A 81 -7.43 1.48 -12.14
C SER A 81 -7.01 1.09 -13.56
N ASP A 82 -5.75 1.32 -13.92
CA ASP A 82 -5.20 0.84 -15.19
C ASP A 82 -4.76 -0.64 -15.10
N ASP A 83 -4.78 -1.24 -13.91
CA ASP A 83 -4.34 -2.61 -13.71
C ASP A 83 -5.41 -3.60 -14.20
N PRO A 84 -5.07 -4.55 -15.10
CA PRO A 84 -6.04 -5.48 -15.68
C PRO A 84 -6.64 -6.44 -14.65
N TYR A 85 -5.98 -6.63 -13.50
CA TYR A 85 -6.47 -7.49 -12.43
C TYR A 85 -7.36 -6.76 -11.43
N ALA A 86 -7.52 -5.43 -11.54
CA ALA A 86 -8.40 -4.67 -10.67
C ALA A 86 -9.85 -5.13 -10.85
N TYR A 87 -10.62 -5.12 -9.76
CA TYR A 87 -12.01 -5.59 -9.77
C TYR A 87 -12.88 -4.98 -10.89
N PRO A 88 -12.88 -3.66 -11.15
CA PRO A 88 -13.67 -3.08 -12.25
C PRO A 88 -13.26 -3.56 -13.65
N ASN A 89 -11.99 -3.96 -13.82
CA ASN A 89 -11.43 -4.37 -15.11
C ASN A 89 -11.54 -5.87 -15.37
N ARG A 90 -11.95 -6.65 -14.38
CA ARG A 90 -12.02 -8.11 -14.53
C ARG A 90 -13.15 -8.51 -15.48
N PRO A 91 -12.92 -9.49 -16.37
CA PRO A 91 -14.01 -10.13 -17.09
C PRO A 91 -14.96 -10.76 -16.08
N ARG A 92 -16.26 -10.45 -16.13
CA ARG A 92 -17.32 -10.91 -15.20
C ARG A 92 -17.35 -12.44 -14.93
N ALA A 93 -16.68 -13.25 -15.75
CA ALA A 93 -16.52 -14.70 -15.55
C ALA A 93 -15.57 -15.08 -14.40
N GLN A 94 -14.75 -14.15 -13.89
CA GLN A 94 -13.84 -14.39 -12.77
C GLN A 94 -14.50 -13.93 -11.47
N THR A 95 -15.46 -14.71 -10.97
CA THR A 95 -15.93 -14.53 -9.59
C THR A 95 -14.71 -14.63 -8.68
N PRO A 96 -14.45 -13.68 -7.77
CA PRO A 96 -13.37 -13.83 -6.81
C PRO A 96 -13.62 -15.12 -6.06
N GLY A 97 -12.77 -16.12 -6.32
CA GLY A 97 -12.76 -17.33 -5.54
C GLY A 97 -12.39 -16.91 -4.12
N TYR A 98 -13.40 -16.70 -3.28
CA TYR A 98 -13.28 -16.90 -1.85
C TYR A 98 -12.98 -18.39 -1.69
N PHE A 99 -11.73 -18.77 -1.93
CA PHE A 99 -11.22 -20.09 -1.62
C PHE A 99 -11.15 -20.13 -0.10
N LEU A 100 -12.28 -20.45 0.53
CA LEU A 100 -12.35 -20.81 1.94
C LEU A 100 -11.50 -22.08 2.09
N PRO A 101 -10.34 -22.04 2.78
CA PRO A 101 -9.65 -23.27 3.11
C PRO A 101 -10.57 -24.09 4.02
N ARG A 102 -10.76 -25.36 3.67
CA ARG A 102 -11.37 -26.37 4.55
C ARG A 102 -10.37 -26.78 5.62
#